data_AF-A0A6P1BTV7-F1
#
_entry.id   AF-A0A6P1BTV7-F1
#
_cell.length_a   1.000
_cell.length_b   1.000
_cell.length_c   1.000
_cell.angle_alpha   90.00
_cell.angle_beta   90.00
_cell.angle_gamma   90.00
#
_symmetry.space_group_name_H-M   'P 1'
#
loop_
_entity.id
_entity.type
_entity.pdbx_description
1 polymer ?
#
loop_
_entity_poly.entity_id
_entity_poly.type
_entity_poly.pdbx_seq_one_letter_code
_entity_poly.pdbx_strand_id
1 'polypeptide(L)'
;PIRREDAWREDPADRHYNQPIRLDREQGGDRLTREDHLYDFIVEIDHNAAPRVAGRGSAVFLHLARPNFAPTAGCVSMTKASMLRLLRRMSPQTRIIIE
;
A
#
# COMPACT_ATOMS: atom_id res chain seq x y z
N PRO A 1 0.43 2.45 -13.40
CA PRO A 1 -0.92 2.76 -12.89
C PRO A 1 -1.53 1.50 -12.28
N ILE A 2 -2.25 1.62 -11.16
CA ILE A 2 -2.92 0.48 -10.51
C ILE A 2 -4.08 0.01 -11.39
N ARG A 3 -4.17 -1.30 -11.60
CA ARG A 3 -5.20 -1.97 -12.42
C ARG A 3 -6.12 -2.80 -11.52
N ARG A 4 -7.29 -3.18 -12.04
CA ARG A 4 -8.31 -3.92 -11.27
C ARG A 4 -7.83 -5.29 -10.80
N GLU A 5 -6.91 -5.90 -11.54
CA GLU A 5 -6.27 -7.16 -11.19
C GLU A 5 -5.15 -7.02 -10.16
N ASP A 6 -4.60 -5.81 -9.94
CA ASP A 6 -3.49 -5.62 -9.01
C ASP A 6 -3.99 -5.73 -7.57
N ALA A 7 -3.32 -6.58 -6.79
CA ALA A 7 -3.63 -6.89 -5.41
C ALA A 7 -2.36 -7.06 -4.59
N TRP A 8 -2.50 -7.11 -3.26
CA TRP A 8 -1.40 -7.39 -2.35
C TRP A 8 -1.71 -8.65 -1.54
N ARG A 9 -0.74 -9.55 -1.37
CA ARG A 9 -0.97 -10.75 -0.57
C ARG A 9 -0.69 -10.48 0.90
N GLU A 10 -1.75 -10.47 1.70
CA GLU A 10 -1.66 -10.21 3.15
C GLU A 10 -1.71 -11.48 4.02
N ASP A 11 -2.05 -12.64 3.44
CA ASP A 11 -2.09 -13.92 4.17
C ASP A 11 -0.67 -14.40 4.55
N PRO A 12 -0.32 -14.48 5.85
CA PRO A 12 0.99 -14.95 6.31
C PRO A 12 1.33 -16.40 5.94
N ALA A 13 0.33 -17.22 5.61
CA ALA A 13 0.53 -18.60 5.17
C ALA A 13 0.83 -18.72 3.68
N ASP A 14 0.61 -17.68 2.87
CA ASP A 14 0.89 -17.69 1.44
C ASP A 14 2.39 -17.47 1.19
N ARG A 15 2.95 -18.22 0.23
CA ARG A 15 4.34 -18.07 -0.21
C ARG A 15 4.68 -16.68 -0.76
N HIS A 16 3.66 -15.95 -1.23
CA HIS A 16 3.79 -14.57 -1.71
C HIS A 16 3.43 -13.55 -0.64
N TYR A 17 3.40 -13.91 0.64
CA TYR A 17 3.11 -12.97 1.72
C TYR A 17 3.92 -11.68 1.59
N ASN A 18 3.22 -10.55 1.74
CA ASN A 18 3.74 -9.19 1.59
C ASN A 18 4.38 -8.92 0.21
N GLN A 19 3.72 -9.33 -0.86
CA GLN A 19 4.13 -9.09 -2.25
C GLN A 19 2.96 -8.62 -3.12
N PRO A 20 3.24 -7.84 -4.19
CA PRO A 20 2.24 -7.56 -5.21
C PRO A 20 1.93 -8.84 -6.00
N ILE A 21 0.64 -9.09 -6.20
CA ILE A 21 0.11 -10.20 -6.97
C ILE A 21 -0.93 -9.70 -7.96
N ARG A 22 -1.35 -10.58 -8.88
CA ARG A 22 -2.52 -10.36 -9.72
C ARG A 22 -3.59 -11.39 -9.44
N LEU A 23 -4.81 -10.91 -9.28
CA LEU A 23 -5.99 -11.74 -9.05
C LEU A 23 -6.89 -11.73 -10.29
N ASP A 24 -7.38 -12.90 -10.68
CA ASP A 24 -8.42 -13.01 -11.70
C ASP A 24 -9.67 -12.24 -11.26
N ARG A 25 -10.48 -11.76 -12.20
CA ARG A 25 -11.61 -10.86 -11.89
C ARG A 25 -12.63 -11.45 -10.91
N GLU A 26 -12.78 -12.77 -10.92
CA GLU A 26 -13.72 -13.50 -10.06
C GLU A 26 -13.13 -13.89 -8.69
N GLN A 27 -11.81 -13.79 -8.54
CA GLN A 27 -11.15 -14.11 -7.27
C GLN A 27 -11.36 -12.97 -6.25
N GLY A 28 -11.74 -13.32 -5.03
CA GLY A 28 -11.70 -12.40 -3.90
C GLY A 28 -10.26 -12.10 -3.46
N GLY A 29 -10.09 -11.07 -2.62
CA GLY A 29 -8.80 -10.73 -2.00
C GLY A 29 -8.55 -9.24 -1.91
N ASP A 30 -7.39 -8.88 -1.37
CA ASP A 30 -7.00 -7.50 -1.05
C ASP A 30 -6.55 -6.74 -2.31
N ARG A 31 -7.54 -6.32 -3.10
CA ARG A 31 -7.33 -5.53 -4.32
C ARG A 31 -6.86 -4.12 -4.00
N LEU A 32 -5.94 -3.62 -4.83
CA LEU A 32 -5.42 -2.26 -4.70
C LEU A 32 -6.37 -1.21 -5.28
N THR A 33 -7.25 -1.59 -6.22
CA THR A 33 -8.35 -0.70 -6.65
C THR A 33 -9.47 -0.70 -5.62
N ARG A 34 -9.80 0.47 -5.08
CA ARG A 34 -10.84 0.63 -4.06
C ARG A 34 -11.86 1.69 -4.47
N GLU A 35 -13.13 1.47 -4.15
CA GLU A 35 -14.21 2.44 -4.40
C GLU A 35 -14.12 3.66 -3.47
N ASP A 36 -13.46 3.53 -2.32
CA ASP A 36 -13.25 4.61 -1.37
C ASP A 36 -12.08 5.54 -1.73
N HIS A 37 -11.43 5.31 -2.88
CA HIS A 37 -10.32 6.10 -3.41
C HIS A 37 -9.07 6.20 -2.50
N LEU A 38 -9.00 5.43 -1.41
CA LEU A 38 -7.86 5.53 -0.49
C LEU A 38 -6.54 5.18 -1.17
N TYR A 39 -6.58 4.26 -2.13
CA TYR A 39 -5.43 3.77 -2.89
C TYR A 39 -5.35 4.34 -4.31
N ASP A 40 -5.99 5.50 -4.57
CA ASP A 40 -5.75 6.26 -5.81
C ASP A 40 -4.24 6.55 -6.00
N PHE A 41 -3.50 6.69 -4.89
CA PHE A 41 -2.04 6.72 -4.85
C PHE A 41 -1.56 5.76 -3.76
N ILE A 42 -0.59 4.93 -4.11
CA ILE A 42 0.17 4.12 -3.15
C ILE A 42 1.67 4.36 -3.36
N VAL A 43 2.40 4.47 -2.27
CA VAL A 43 3.86 4.34 -2.27
C VAL A 43 4.21 3.24 -1.27
N GLU A 44 4.83 2.18 -1.76
CA GLU A 44 5.41 1.14 -0.90
C GLU A 44 6.61 1.72 -0.14
N ILE A 45 6.67 1.41 1.16
CA ILE A 45 7.73 1.89 2.06
C ILE A 45 8.57 0.74 2.65
N ASP A 46 8.68 -0.37 1.91
CA ASP A 46 9.51 -1.55 2.19
C ASP A 46 9.33 -2.18 3.58
N HIS A 47 8.22 -1.91 4.27
CA HIS A 47 7.93 -2.53 5.57
C HIS A 47 7.85 -4.05 5.41
N ASN A 48 8.69 -4.76 6.18
CA ASN A 48 8.76 -6.23 6.14
C ASN A 48 8.99 -6.78 4.71
N ALA A 49 9.75 -6.08 3.87
CA ALA A 49 9.98 -6.46 2.47
C ALA A 49 11.18 -7.41 2.29
N ALA A 50 12.24 -7.27 3.08
CA ALA A 50 13.44 -8.11 2.99
C ALA A 50 14.23 -8.19 4.31
N PRO A 51 14.34 -9.38 4.95
CA PRO A 51 13.56 -10.59 4.66
C PRO A 51 12.09 -10.40 5.04
N ARG A 52 11.18 -11.02 4.28
CA ARG A 52 9.76 -11.07 4.65
C ARG A 52 9.56 -12.10 5.74
N VAL A 53 8.95 -11.70 6.85
CA VAL A 53 8.66 -12.59 7.97
C VAL A 53 7.15 -12.60 8.19
N ALA A 54 6.55 -13.79 8.10
CA ALA A 54 5.12 -14.01 8.32
C ALA A 54 4.66 -13.40 9.66
N GLY A 55 3.52 -12.71 9.64
CA GLY A 55 2.91 -12.10 10.82
C GLY A 55 3.54 -10.78 11.27
N ARG A 56 4.60 -10.27 10.62
CA ARG A 56 5.19 -8.95 10.93
C ARG A 56 4.55 -7.78 10.19
N GLY A 57 3.30 -7.96 9.74
CA GLY A 57 2.54 -6.99 8.94
C GLY A 57 2.86 -7.05 7.44
N SER A 58 1.93 -6.53 6.64
CA SER A 58 1.98 -6.46 5.18
C SER A 58 1.24 -5.22 4.68
N ALA A 59 1.39 -4.90 3.40
CA ALA A 59 0.62 -3.85 2.72
C ALA A 59 0.72 -2.45 3.39
N VAL A 60 1.87 -2.15 4.01
CA VAL A 60 2.09 -0.85 4.65
C VAL A 60 2.53 0.15 3.59
N PHE A 61 1.66 1.12 3.33
CA PHE A 61 1.83 2.11 2.26
C PHE A 61 1.72 3.54 2.79
N LEU A 62 2.20 4.49 2.00
CA LEU A 62 1.65 5.84 1.99
C LEU A 62 0.41 5.87 1.09
N HIS A 63 -0.70 6.38 1.60
CA HIS A 63 -1.95 6.47 0.83
C HIS A 63 -2.80 7.69 1.22
N LEU A 64 -3.96 7.86 0.58
CA LEU A 64 -4.86 8.97 0.89
C LEU A 64 -5.59 8.76 2.22
N ALA A 65 -5.69 9.82 3.02
CA ALA A 65 -6.38 9.78 4.30
C ALA A 65 -7.89 9.54 4.16
N ARG A 66 -8.45 8.78 5.10
CA ARG A 66 -9.89 8.67 5.29
C ARG A 66 -10.48 10.03 5.72
N PRO A 67 -11.80 10.26 5.55
CA PRO A 67 -12.46 11.41 6.14
C PRO A 67 -12.11 11.56 7.64
N ASN A 68 -11.91 12.81 8.08
CA ASN A 68 -11.52 13.14 9.45
C ASN A 68 -10.21 12.49 9.94
N PHE A 69 -9.35 11.99 9.04
CA PHE A 69 -8.10 11.31 9.39
C PHE A 69 -8.30 10.13 10.36
N ALA A 70 -9.35 9.32 10.14
CA ALA A 70 -9.58 8.13 10.93
C ALA A 70 -8.33 7.21 10.94
N PRO A 71 -8.04 6.52 12.08
CA PRO A 71 -6.83 5.71 12.23
C PRO A 71 -6.62 4.67 11.13
N THR A 72 -5.36 4.40 10.81
CA THR A 72 -4.93 3.33 9.90
C THR A 72 -4.52 2.09 10.71
N ALA A 73 -4.42 0.94 10.04
CA ALA A 73 -3.91 -0.30 10.62
C ALA A 73 -2.37 -0.40 10.57
N GLY A 74 -1.67 0.72 10.35
CA GLY A 74 -0.19 0.77 10.24
C GLY A 74 0.32 1.62 9.08
N CYS A 75 -0.50 1.88 8.07
CA CYS A 75 -0.15 2.76 6.95
C CYS A 75 0.03 4.23 7.38
N VAL A 76 0.77 4.99 6.56
CA VAL A 76 0.86 6.44 6.72
C VAL A 76 -0.14 7.10 5.75
N SER A 77 -1.05 7.92 6.27
CA SER A 77 -2.07 8.55 5.42
C SER A 77 -1.94 10.08 5.40
N MET A 78 -2.27 10.69 4.25
CA MET A 78 -2.22 12.14 4.09
C MET A 78 -3.27 12.65 3.11
N THR A 79 -3.51 13.97 3.11
CA THR A 79 -4.43 14.56 2.14
C THR A 79 -3.92 14.40 0.70
N LYS A 80 -4.84 14.42 -0.27
CA LYS A 80 -4.50 14.40 -1.70
C LYS A 80 -3.55 15.54 -2.09
N ALA A 81 -3.73 16.73 -1.53
CA ALA A 81 -2.86 17.88 -1.78
C ALA A 81 -1.42 17.62 -1.31
N SER A 82 -1.25 17.09 -0.08
CA SER A 82 0.06 16.71 0.45
C SER A 82 0.70 15.58 -0.35
N MET A 83 -0.08 14.55 -0.72
CA MET A 83 0.38 13.43 -1.54
C MET A 83 0.93 13.92 -2.88
N LEU A 84 0.19 14.76 -3.61
CA LEU A 84 0.65 15.30 -4.89
C LEU A 84 1.91 16.17 -4.74
N ARG A 85 2.02 16.93 -3.63
CA ARG A 85 3.23 17.72 -3.34
C ARG A 85 4.44 16.83 -3.06
N LEU A 86 4.24 15.71 -2.34
CA LEU A 86 5.28 14.71 -2.09
C LEU A 86 5.72 14.06 -3.39
N LEU A 87 4.78 13.50 -4.16
CA LEU A 87 5.05 12.77 -5.40
C LEU A 87 5.83 13.61 -6.44
N ARG A 88 5.55 14.91 -6.54
CA ARG A 88 6.29 15.85 -7.42
C ARG A 88 7.76 16.03 -7.05
N ARG A 89 8.16 15.71 -5.82
CA ARG A 89 9.53 15.83 -5.30
C ARG A 89 10.24 14.49 -5.22
N MET A 90 9.49 13.39 -5.32
CA MET A 90 10.06 12.06 -5.25
C MET A 90 10.83 11.71 -6.52
N SER A 91 11.89 10.95 -6.33
CA SER A 91 12.66 10.28 -7.37
C SER A 91 12.98 8.85 -6.92
N PRO A 92 13.50 7.98 -7.80
CA PRO A 92 13.96 6.65 -7.40
C PRO A 92 15.06 6.65 -6.31
N GLN A 93 15.70 7.79 -6.04
CA GLN A 93 16.72 7.94 -4.99
C GLN A 93 16.13 8.47 -3.67
N THR A 94 14.84 8.76 -3.62
CA THR A 94 14.17 9.22 -2.40
C THR A 94 14.17 8.09 -1.37
N ARG A 95 14.61 8.43 -0.16
CA ARG A 95 14.52 7.53 1.00
C ARG A 95 13.42 8.01 1.93
N ILE A 96 12.56 7.10 2.34
CA ILE A 96 11.53 7.32 3.35
C ILE A 96 12.02 6.64 4.62
N ILE A 97 12.02 7.37 5.74
CA ILE A 97 12.49 6.89 7.04
C ILE A 97 11.34 7.07 8.02
N ILE A 98 11.05 6.01 8.78
CA ILE A 98 10.07 6.01 9.87
C ILE A 98 10.86 5.78 11.16
N GLU A 99 10.65 6.66 12.14
CA GLU A 99 11.31 6.66 13.45
C GLU A 99 10.33 6.30 14.57
#